data_AF-W2XKQ2-F1
#
_entry.id   AF-W2XKQ2-F1
#
_cell.length_a   1.000
_cell.length_b   1.000
_cell.length_c   1.000
_cell.angle_alpha   90.00
_cell.angle_beta   90.00
_cell.angle_gamma   90.00
#
_symmetry.space_group_name_H-M   'P 1'
#
loop_
_entity.id
_entity.type
_entity.pdbx_description
1 polymer ?
#
loop_
_entity_poly.entity_id
_entity_poly.type
_entity_poly.pdbx_seq_one_letter_code
_entity_poly.pdbx_strand_id
1 'polypeptide(L)'
;MDPLAARATPAQPSPSKAVQRDPPKFDDDNGQTVGPVTMAEMEAHSKSTSDGSNVYNPNLVDKSTKSDDVRRAMEERERQVQRDVERAREDLRKREEAVRNMAAMKDSASAVLGPRLKAWAEDNGRVKNIRTLLSTMHQVMWEDCKWTEVNMGKLIQPNDIKKHYRKAMIVVHPDKSGGRNAEQLLIAERVFAALNTAWEDFQKTNPC
;
A
#
# COMPACT_ATOMS: atom_id res chain seq x y z
N MET A 1 26.87 -6.50 -41.80
CA MET A 1 27.79 -5.96 -40.79
C MET A 1 26.95 -5.47 -39.62
N ASP A 2 26.47 -6.42 -38.81
CA ASP A 2 26.12 -6.15 -37.40
C ASP A 2 27.44 -5.99 -36.61
N PRO A 3 27.53 -5.20 -35.52
CA PRO A 3 26.72 -5.50 -34.33
C PRO A 3 26.33 -4.34 -33.38
N LEU A 4 25.24 -4.63 -32.66
CA LEU A 4 24.82 -4.13 -31.35
C LEU A 4 25.98 -3.71 -30.41
N ALA A 5 25.93 -2.46 -29.94
CA ALA A 5 26.79 -1.95 -28.89
C ALA A 5 26.44 -2.59 -27.53
N ALA A 6 27.49 -3.12 -26.90
CA ALA A 6 27.49 -3.90 -25.67
C ALA A 6 27.03 -3.11 -24.43
N ARG A 7 26.08 -3.69 -23.71
CA ARG A 7 25.80 -3.39 -22.31
C ARG A 7 26.61 -4.38 -21.47
N ALA A 8 27.59 -3.86 -20.72
CA ALA A 8 28.46 -4.66 -19.88
C ALA A 8 27.67 -5.37 -18.76
N THR A 9 27.74 -6.70 -18.73
CA THR A 9 27.30 -7.55 -17.64
C THR A 9 28.37 -7.57 -16.53
N PRO A 10 28.00 -7.46 -15.25
CA PRO A 10 28.94 -7.66 -14.15
C PRO A 10 29.40 -9.12 -14.07
N ALA A 11 30.71 -9.29 -13.87
CA ALA A 11 31.39 -10.58 -13.80
C ALA A 11 30.81 -11.50 -12.71
N GLN A 12 30.54 -12.75 -13.09
CA GLN A 12 30.28 -13.85 -12.16
C GLN A 12 31.58 -14.16 -11.39
N PRO A 13 31.53 -14.36 -10.06
CA PRO A 13 32.68 -14.86 -9.33
C PRO A 13 32.98 -16.31 -9.73
N SER A 14 34.24 -16.58 -10.01
CA SER A 14 34.78 -17.90 -10.36
C SER A 14 34.57 -18.92 -9.23
N PRO A 15 34.36 -20.22 -9.55
CA PRO A 15 34.24 -21.24 -8.52
C PRO A 15 35.59 -21.42 -7.83
N SER A 16 35.65 -21.08 -6.54
CA SER A 16 36.79 -21.40 -5.69
C SER A 16 36.99 -22.91 -5.69
N LYS A 17 38.21 -23.36 -6.00
CA LYS A 17 38.64 -24.76 -5.88
C LYS A 17 38.17 -25.31 -4.52
N ALA A 18 37.35 -26.36 -4.57
CA ALA A 18 37.02 -27.13 -3.38
C ALA A 18 38.33 -27.69 -2.81
N VAL A 19 38.77 -27.15 -1.67
CA VAL A 19 39.79 -27.77 -0.85
C VAL A 19 39.17 -29.07 -0.37
N GLN A 20 39.58 -30.20 -0.96
CA GLN A 20 39.36 -31.51 -0.38
C GLN A 20 40.08 -31.51 0.96
N ARG A 21 39.33 -31.33 2.05
CA ARG A 21 39.81 -31.66 3.38
C ARG A 21 39.44 -33.12 3.61
N ASP A 22 40.42 -33.92 3.98
CA ASP A 22 40.16 -35.27 4.44
C ASP A 22 39.14 -35.21 5.59
N PRO A 23 38.16 -36.13 5.62
CA PRO A 23 37.17 -36.16 6.67
C PRO A 23 37.87 -36.35 8.03
N PRO A 24 37.42 -35.65 9.09
CA PRO A 24 38.00 -35.81 10.41
C PRO A 24 37.86 -37.27 10.84
N LYS A 25 38.97 -37.85 11.30
CA LYS A 25 39.01 -39.21 11.83
C LYS A 25 38.25 -39.21 13.15
N PHE A 26 37.05 -39.79 13.14
CA PHE A 26 36.24 -39.99 14.33
C PHE A 26 36.72 -41.27 15.00
N ASP A 27 37.25 -41.18 16.22
CA ASP A 27 37.53 -42.36 17.03
C ASP A 27 36.20 -43.03 17.40
N ASP A 28 36.12 -44.34 17.19
CA ASP A 28 34.94 -45.18 17.31
C ASP A 28 34.40 -45.18 18.75
N ASP A 29 33.44 -44.28 19.02
CA ASP A 29 32.78 -44.14 20.33
C ASP A 29 31.65 -45.17 20.44
N ASN A 30 32.07 -46.43 20.57
CA ASN A 30 31.31 -47.62 21.01
C ASN A 30 29.82 -47.67 20.60
N GLY A 31 29.53 -47.38 19.32
CA GLY A 31 28.23 -47.60 18.69
C GLY A 31 27.21 -46.46 18.77
N GLN A 32 27.60 -45.20 19.01
CA GLN A 32 26.65 -44.08 19.12
C GLN A 32 26.78 -42.99 18.04
N THR A 33 27.42 -43.29 16.91
CA THR A 33 27.41 -42.41 15.73
C THR A 33 26.39 -42.88 14.70
N VAL A 34 25.31 -42.12 14.53
CA VAL A 34 24.42 -42.26 13.36
C VAL A 34 25.19 -41.84 12.11
N GLY A 35 25.21 -42.70 11.09
CA GLY A 35 25.88 -42.44 9.81
C GLY A 35 25.25 -41.27 9.03
N PRO A 36 25.76 -40.94 7.83
CA PRO A 36 25.14 -39.93 6.97
C PRO A 36 23.71 -40.37 6.64
N VAL A 37 22.73 -39.56 7.07
CA VAL A 37 21.30 -39.82 6.88
C VAL A 37 21.02 -40.02 5.40
N THR A 38 20.53 -41.21 5.04
CA THR A 38 20.22 -41.55 3.65
C THR A 38 18.91 -40.88 3.22
N MET A 39 18.74 -40.57 1.93
CA MET A 39 17.47 -40.04 1.38
C MET A 39 16.28 -40.96 1.72
N ALA A 40 16.52 -42.28 1.79
CA ALA A 40 15.54 -43.27 2.18
C ALA A 40 15.16 -43.18 3.68
N GLU A 41 16.11 -42.92 4.58
CA GLU A 41 15.81 -42.65 5.99
C GLU A 41 15.06 -41.33 6.18
N MET A 42 15.41 -40.30 5.40
CA MET A 42 14.71 -39.01 5.42
C MET A 42 13.25 -39.16 4.96
N GLU A 43 12.99 -39.95 3.91
CA GLU A 43 11.62 -40.28 3.48
C GLU A 43 10.85 -41.11 4.52
N ALA A 44 11.50 -42.08 5.17
CA ALA A 44 10.88 -42.90 6.21
C ALA A 44 10.37 -42.07 7.41
N HIS A 45 11.04 -40.95 7.71
CA HIS A 45 10.72 -40.03 8.81
C HIS A 45 9.98 -38.76 8.35
N SER A 46 9.74 -38.60 7.04
CA SER A 46 9.02 -37.45 6.46
C SER A 46 7.49 -37.48 6.69
N LYS A 47 6.99 -38.47 7.45
CA LYS A 47 5.56 -38.64 7.72
C LYS A 47 5.07 -37.54 8.66
N SER A 48 4.79 -36.37 8.10
CA SER A 48 3.73 -35.52 8.61
C SER A 48 2.46 -36.36 8.59
N THR A 49 1.88 -36.61 9.75
CA THR A 49 0.57 -37.29 9.88
C THR A 49 -0.44 -36.58 8.96
N SER A 50 -1.15 -37.33 8.12
CA SER A 50 -2.11 -36.79 7.14
C SER A 50 -3.27 -35.99 7.77
N ASP A 51 -3.41 -36.06 9.09
CA ASP A 51 -4.39 -35.35 9.91
C ASP A 51 -3.95 -33.91 10.28
N GLY A 52 -2.74 -33.48 9.91
CA GLY A 52 -2.25 -32.12 10.23
C GLY A 52 -1.99 -31.88 11.72
N SER A 53 -2.06 -32.90 12.57
CA SER A 53 -1.88 -32.81 14.02
C SER A 53 -0.44 -32.54 14.49
N ASN A 54 0.55 -32.55 13.58
CA ASN A 54 1.94 -32.25 13.87
C ASN A 54 2.39 -30.89 13.29
N VAL A 55 1.54 -29.86 13.39
CA VAL A 55 1.96 -28.48 13.16
C VAL A 55 2.81 -28.03 14.35
N TYR A 56 4.09 -27.75 14.10
CA TYR A 56 4.99 -27.19 15.10
C TYR A 56 4.36 -25.94 15.72
N ASN A 57 3.93 -26.04 16.98
CA ASN A 57 3.47 -24.91 17.77
C ASN A 57 4.62 -24.51 18.71
N PRO A 58 5.31 -23.37 18.45
CA PRO A 58 6.43 -22.92 19.27
C PRO A 58 6.04 -22.74 20.76
N ASN A 59 4.76 -22.51 21.04
CA ASN A 59 4.24 -22.30 22.39
C ASN A 59 4.12 -23.58 23.23
N LEU A 60 4.23 -24.76 22.61
CA LEU A 60 4.14 -26.06 23.29
C LEU A 60 5.51 -26.71 23.54
N VAL A 61 6.60 -25.99 23.23
CA VAL A 61 7.96 -26.51 23.42
C VAL A 61 8.30 -26.51 24.91
N ASP A 62 8.40 -27.69 25.51
CA ASP A 62 8.93 -27.85 26.87
C ASP A 62 10.42 -27.50 26.90
N LYS A 63 10.75 -26.44 27.64
CA LYS A 63 12.11 -25.88 27.76
C LYS A 63 12.93 -26.53 28.87
N SER A 64 12.28 -27.23 29.79
CA SER A 64 12.93 -27.84 30.96
C SER A 64 13.86 -29.00 30.60
N THR A 65 13.60 -29.64 29.46
CA THR A 65 14.37 -30.78 28.93
C THR A 65 15.55 -30.35 28.05
N LYS A 66 15.78 -29.03 27.88
CA LYS A 66 16.84 -28.48 27.01
C LYS A 66 18.09 -28.11 27.83
N SER A 67 19.27 -28.17 27.20
CA SER A 67 20.52 -27.66 27.79
C SER A 67 20.40 -26.16 28.12
N ASP A 68 21.09 -25.70 29.16
CA ASP A 68 21.00 -24.32 29.67
C ASP A 68 21.28 -23.25 28.60
N ASP A 69 22.26 -23.49 27.72
CA ASP A 69 22.58 -22.57 26.63
C ASP A 69 21.44 -22.48 25.60
N VAL A 70 20.80 -23.61 25.29
CA VAL A 70 19.66 -23.68 24.35
C VAL A 70 18.43 -23.00 24.96
N ARG A 71 18.20 -23.22 26.25
CA ARG A 71 17.10 -22.59 26.99
C ARG A 71 17.25 -21.06 27.00
N ARG A 72 18.44 -20.54 27.31
CA ARG A 72 18.74 -19.10 27.27
C ARG A 72 18.52 -18.50 25.87
N ALA A 73 19.00 -19.17 24.83
CA ALA A 73 18.82 -18.71 23.45
C ALA A 73 17.33 -18.71 23.02
N MET A 74 16.54 -19.67 23.50
CA MET A 74 15.11 -19.74 23.23
C MET A 74 14.33 -18.64 23.96
N GLU A 75 14.62 -18.39 25.24
CA GLU A 75 14.02 -17.31 26.04
C GLU A 75 14.33 -15.93 25.42
N GLU A 76 15.55 -15.72 24.93
CA GLU A 76 15.92 -14.48 24.26
C GLU A 76 15.15 -14.26 22.94
N ARG A 77 14.99 -15.33 22.15
CA ARG A 77 14.17 -15.29 20.92
C ARG A 77 12.72 -14.95 21.23
N GLU A 78 12.13 -15.55 22.25
CA GLU A 78 10.76 -15.23 22.67
C GLU A 78 10.64 -13.79 23.13
N ARG A 79 11.62 -13.28 23.90
CA ARG A 79 11.66 -11.86 24.29
C ARG A 79 11.77 -10.95 23.08
N GLN A 80 12.48 -11.36 22.03
CA GLN A 80 12.54 -10.61 20.76
C GLN A 80 11.18 -10.66 20.03
N VAL A 81 10.59 -11.84 19.89
CA VAL A 81 9.27 -12.02 19.28
C VAL A 81 8.21 -11.21 20.01
N GLN A 82 8.22 -11.21 21.35
CA GLN A 82 7.28 -10.46 22.15
C GLN A 82 7.41 -8.94 21.92
N ARG A 83 8.65 -8.43 21.84
CA ARG A 83 8.92 -7.02 21.50
C ARG A 83 8.46 -6.66 20.10
N ASP A 84 8.65 -7.55 19.13
CA ASP A 84 8.23 -7.32 17.75
C ASP A 84 6.70 -7.35 17.61
N VAL A 85 6.02 -8.25 18.33
CA VAL A 85 4.56 -8.32 18.42
C VAL A 85 4.00 -7.06 19.08
N GLU A 86 4.59 -6.58 20.17
CA GLU A 86 4.18 -5.36 20.84
C GLU A 86 4.36 -4.13 19.94
N ARG A 87 5.52 -4.00 19.29
CA ARG A 87 5.77 -2.93 18.29
C ARG A 87 4.73 -2.97 17.17
N ALA A 88 4.48 -4.15 16.59
CA ALA A 88 3.50 -4.30 15.52
C ALA A 88 2.08 -3.91 15.97
N ARG A 89 1.70 -4.26 17.21
CA ARG A 89 0.41 -3.86 17.81
C ARG A 89 0.31 -2.35 18.00
N GLU A 90 1.35 -1.71 18.51
CA GLU A 90 1.38 -0.25 18.67
C GLU A 90 1.31 0.48 17.32
N ASP A 91 2.06 0.03 16.33
CA ASP A 91 2.04 0.60 14.98
C ASP A 91 0.66 0.46 14.34
N LEU A 92 -0.01 -0.68 14.54
CA LEU A 92 -1.40 -0.86 14.10
C LEU A 92 -2.34 0.13 14.80
N ARG A 93 -2.26 0.23 16.14
CA ARG A 93 -3.09 1.16 16.92
C ARG A 93 -2.90 2.61 16.45
N LYS A 94 -1.66 3.05 16.25
CA LYS A 94 -1.34 4.40 15.75
C LYS A 94 -1.94 4.66 14.38
N ARG A 95 -1.88 3.67 13.47
CA ARG A 95 -2.50 3.78 12.13
C ARG A 95 -4.02 3.86 12.22
N GLU A 96 -4.65 3.03 13.03
CA GLU A 96 -6.10 3.05 13.24
C GLU A 96 -6.57 4.37 13.85
N GLU A 97 -5.84 4.88 14.84
CA GLU A 97 -6.11 6.19 15.45
C GLU A 97 -5.95 7.33 14.43
N ALA A 98 -4.90 7.30 13.60
CA ALA A 98 -4.72 8.28 12.53
C ALA A 98 -5.88 8.25 11.52
N VAL A 99 -6.34 7.05 11.11
CA VAL A 99 -7.50 6.89 10.21
C VAL A 99 -8.77 7.42 10.89
N ARG A 100 -8.99 7.09 12.16
CA ARG A 100 -10.16 7.57 12.92
C ARG A 100 -10.17 9.08 13.07
N ASN A 101 -9.03 9.67 13.42
CA ASN A 101 -8.90 11.11 13.58
C ASN A 101 -9.14 11.83 12.24
N MET A 102 -8.57 11.32 11.14
CA MET A 102 -8.83 11.86 9.80
C MET A 102 -10.30 11.74 9.39
N ALA A 103 -10.96 10.62 9.71
CA ALA A 103 -12.39 10.45 9.45
C ALA A 103 -13.24 11.46 10.25
N ALA A 104 -12.98 11.61 11.55
CA ALA A 104 -13.67 12.58 12.39
C ALA A 104 -13.48 14.03 11.92
N MET A 105 -12.26 14.38 11.48
CA MET A 105 -11.99 15.69 10.88
C MET A 105 -12.76 15.88 9.57
N LYS A 106 -12.83 14.85 8.72
CA LYS A 106 -13.61 14.88 7.47
C LYS A 106 -15.10 15.03 7.73
N ASP A 107 -15.64 14.35 8.73
CA ASP A 107 -17.06 14.45 9.10
C ASP A 107 -17.41 15.85 9.61
N SER A 108 -16.55 16.41 10.46
CA SER A 108 -16.68 17.78 10.97
C SER A 108 -16.63 18.79 9.81
N ALA A 109 -15.67 18.64 8.90
CA ALA A 109 -15.57 19.46 7.68
C ALA A 109 -16.81 19.30 6.78
N SER A 110 -17.36 18.08 6.69
CA SER A 110 -18.55 17.79 5.88
C SER A 110 -19.80 18.46 6.42
N ALA A 111 -19.95 18.55 7.74
CA ALA A 111 -21.05 19.27 8.36
C ALA A 111 -21.02 20.78 8.01
N VAL A 112 -19.83 21.38 7.95
CA VAL A 112 -19.65 22.82 7.70
C VAL A 112 -19.67 23.14 6.21
N LEU A 113 -18.86 22.45 5.41
CA LEU A 113 -18.66 22.74 3.99
C LEU A 113 -19.66 22.02 3.07
N GLY A 114 -20.26 20.92 3.53
CA GLY A 114 -21.17 20.09 2.75
C GLY A 114 -22.33 20.87 2.13
N PRO A 115 -23.08 21.70 2.88
CA PRO A 115 -24.17 22.50 2.32
C PRO A 115 -23.70 23.46 1.21
N ARG A 116 -22.56 24.13 1.41
CA ARG A 116 -21.97 25.05 0.42
C ARG A 116 -21.54 24.31 -0.84
N LEU A 117 -20.86 23.18 -0.69
CA LEU A 117 -20.40 22.36 -1.82
C LEU A 117 -21.58 21.77 -2.60
N LYS A 118 -22.63 21.33 -1.90
CA LYS A 118 -23.86 20.84 -2.52
C LYS A 118 -24.58 21.94 -3.30
N ALA A 119 -24.77 23.11 -2.69
CA ALA A 119 -25.38 24.27 -3.36
C ALA A 119 -24.56 24.76 -4.56
N TRP A 120 -23.23 24.60 -4.53
CA TRP A 120 -22.39 24.86 -5.69
C TRP A 120 -22.57 23.81 -6.79
N ALA A 121 -22.56 22.52 -6.45
CA ALA A 121 -22.58 21.42 -7.41
C ALA A 121 -23.93 21.18 -8.08
N GLU A 122 -25.03 21.38 -7.34
CA GLU A 122 -26.38 20.98 -7.74
C GLU A 122 -27.35 22.16 -7.71
N ASP A 123 -28.39 22.06 -8.54
CA ASP A 123 -29.57 22.91 -8.51
C ASP A 123 -30.81 22.01 -8.55
N ASN A 124 -31.71 22.17 -7.56
CA ASN A 124 -32.91 21.34 -7.38
C ASN A 124 -32.66 19.82 -7.46
N GLY A 125 -31.54 19.34 -6.90
CA GLY A 125 -31.16 17.92 -6.87
C GLY A 125 -30.57 17.38 -8.17
N ARG A 126 -30.33 18.24 -9.18
CA ARG A 126 -29.61 17.88 -10.41
C ARG A 126 -28.25 18.56 -10.44
N VAL A 127 -27.23 17.85 -10.90
CA VAL A 127 -25.89 18.43 -11.11
C VAL A 127 -25.98 19.56 -12.15
N LYS A 128 -25.30 20.69 -11.87
CA LYS A 128 -25.27 21.84 -12.76
C LYS A 128 -24.49 21.55 -14.04
N ASN A 129 -24.72 22.36 -15.06
CA ASN A 129 -23.99 22.25 -16.33
C ASN A 129 -22.47 22.40 -16.11
N ILE A 130 -21.67 21.62 -16.85
CA ILE A 130 -20.21 21.62 -16.74
C ILE A 130 -19.59 23.02 -16.90
N ARG A 131 -20.17 23.89 -17.74
CA ARG A 131 -19.67 25.27 -17.91
C ARG A 131 -19.85 26.11 -16.64
N THR A 132 -20.99 25.96 -15.97
CA THR A 132 -21.29 26.65 -14.71
C THR A 132 -20.35 26.17 -13.61
N LEU A 133 -20.13 24.86 -13.52
CA LEU A 133 -19.21 24.30 -12.53
C LEU A 133 -17.77 24.77 -12.76
N LEU A 134 -17.25 24.69 -13.98
CA LEU A 134 -15.88 25.11 -14.28
C LEU A 134 -15.64 26.61 -14.05
N SER A 135 -16.61 27.46 -14.42
CA SER A 135 -16.48 28.91 -14.23
C SER A 135 -16.49 29.30 -12.76
N THR A 136 -17.34 28.66 -11.95
CA THR A 136 -17.52 29.00 -10.51
C THR A 136 -16.69 28.14 -9.57
N MET A 137 -15.91 27.17 -10.05
CA MET A 137 -15.09 26.26 -9.23
C MET A 137 -14.15 27.02 -8.29
N HIS A 138 -13.60 28.17 -8.71
CA HIS A 138 -12.73 29.01 -7.88
C HIS A 138 -13.39 29.45 -6.56
N GLN A 139 -14.73 29.53 -6.51
CA GLN A 139 -15.47 29.95 -5.31
C GLN A 139 -15.52 28.88 -4.23
N VAL A 140 -15.26 27.61 -4.54
CA VAL A 140 -15.30 26.50 -3.56
C VAL A 140 -13.93 25.89 -3.28
N MET A 141 -12.92 26.26 -4.08
CA MET A 141 -11.55 25.83 -3.87
C MET A 141 -10.92 26.54 -2.67
N TRP A 142 -9.89 25.92 -2.09
CA TRP A 142 -9.08 26.51 -1.03
C TRP A 142 -8.04 27.49 -1.58
N GLU A 143 -7.54 28.35 -0.69
CA GLU A 143 -6.43 29.28 -0.98
C GLU A 143 -5.17 28.51 -1.42
N ASP A 144 -4.38 29.08 -2.33
CA ASP A 144 -3.17 28.45 -2.92
C ASP A 144 -3.40 27.20 -3.79
N CYS A 145 -4.65 26.89 -4.17
CA CYS A 145 -4.88 25.85 -5.16
C CYS A 145 -4.36 26.28 -6.55
N LYS A 146 -3.91 25.31 -7.37
CA LYS A 146 -3.44 25.56 -8.75
C LYS A 146 -4.58 25.79 -9.75
N TRP A 147 -5.73 26.25 -9.27
CA TRP A 147 -6.89 26.54 -10.11
C TRP A 147 -7.08 28.06 -10.24
N THR A 148 -7.30 28.52 -11.46
CA THR A 148 -7.58 29.92 -11.77
C THR A 148 -9.03 30.06 -12.20
N GLU A 149 -9.67 31.17 -11.88
CA GLU A 149 -11.00 31.50 -12.40
C GLU A 149 -11.02 31.42 -13.93
N VAL A 150 -12.09 30.82 -14.46
CA VAL A 150 -12.31 30.68 -15.90
C VAL A 150 -13.57 31.46 -16.26
N ASN A 151 -13.40 32.55 -17.01
CA ASN A 151 -14.53 33.30 -17.54
C ASN A 151 -15.37 32.43 -18.49
N MET A 152 -16.70 32.54 -18.41
CA MET A 152 -17.66 31.84 -19.27
C MET A 152 -17.37 31.99 -20.77
N GLY A 153 -16.82 33.14 -21.19
CA GLY A 153 -16.42 33.36 -22.58
C GLY A 153 -15.36 32.38 -23.11
N LYS A 154 -14.57 31.75 -22.22
CA LYS A 154 -13.58 30.71 -22.56
C LYS A 154 -14.15 29.29 -22.54
N LEU A 155 -15.45 29.13 -22.28
CA LEU A 155 -16.14 27.84 -22.15
C LEU A 155 -17.26 27.67 -23.19
N ILE A 156 -17.18 28.40 -24.30
CA ILE A 156 -18.18 28.34 -25.37
C ILE A 156 -18.00 27.04 -26.18
N GLN A 157 -16.79 26.82 -26.70
CA GLN A 157 -16.48 25.70 -27.60
C GLN A 157 -16.29 24.38 -26.84
N PRO A 158 -16.80 23.24 -27.35
CA PRO A 158 -16.63 21.93 -26.71
C PRO A 158 -15.17 21.56 -26.40
N ASN A 159 -14.25 21.90 -27.30
CA ASN A 159 -12.81 21.65 -27.13
C ASN A 159 -12.22 22.44 -25.95
N ASP A 160 -12.67 23.67 -25.74
CA ASP A 160 -12.21 24.48 -24.61
C ASP A 160 -12.74 23.94 -23.28
N ILE A 161 -14.00 23.49 -23.25
CA ILE A 161 -14.59 22.83 -22.07
C ILE A 161 -13.78 21.58 -21.73
N LYS A 162 -13.50 20.72 -22.71
CA LYS A 162 -12.68 19.50 -22.55
C LYS A 162 -11.29 19.81 -21.96
N LYS A 163 -10.65 20.88 -22.45
CA LYS A 163 -9.34 21.33 -21.97
C LYS A 163 -9.38 21.78 -20.51
N HIS A 164 -10.35 22.62 -20.14
CA HIS A 164 -10.47 23.11 -18.76
C HIS A 164 -10.92 22.03 -17.79
N TYR A 165 -11.82 21.14 -18.21
CA TYR A 165 -12.20 19.94 -17.46
C TYR A 165 -10.99 19.07 -17.11
N ARG A 166 -10.14 18.73 -18.09
CA ARG A 166 -8.91 17.95 -17.85
C ARG A 166 -7.98 18.64 -16.86
N LYS A 167 -7.83 19.96 -16.96
CA LYS A 167 -7.04 20.74 -15.99
C LYS A 167 -7.64 20.65 -14.59
N ALA A 168 -8.96 20.77 -14.46
CA ALA A 168 -9.64 20.67 -13.17
C ALA A 168 -9.40 19.30 -12.54
N MET A 169 -9.56 18.21 -13.31
CA MET A 169 -9.31 16.83 -12.85
C MET A 169 -7.90 16.65 -12.32
N ILE A 170 -6.89 17.24 -12.95
CA ILE A 170 -5.50 17.19 -12.49
C ILE A 170 -5.31 17.88 -11.13
N VAL A 171 -6.07 18.92 -10.84
CA VAL A 171 -6.00 19.67 -9.56
C VAL A 171 -6.70 18.91 -8.45
N VAL A 172 -7.89 18.38 -8.71
CA VAL A 172 -8.73 17.71 -7.70
C VAL A 172 -8.55 16.19 -7.63
N HIS A 173 -7.60 15.62 -8.38
CA HIS A 173 -7.38 14.17 -8.41
C HIS A 173 -7.09 13.60 -7.00
N PRO A 174 -7.68 12.43 -6.64
CA PRO A 174 -7.47 11.81 -5.33
C PRO A 174 -6.03 11.33 -5.09
N ASP A 175 -5.30 10.95 -6.15
CA ASP A 175 -3.88 10.55 -6.06
C ASP A 175 -2.98 11.66 -5.50
N LYS A 176 -3.36 12.92 -5.71
CA LYS A 176 -2.61 14.09 -5.20
C LYS A 176 -3.04 14.49 -3.77
N SER A 177 -3.52 13.53 -2.99
CA SER A 177 -3.97 13.72 -1.60
C SER A 177 -2.82 14.05 -0.63
N GLY A 178 -1.57 13.75 -1.01
CA GLY A 178 -0.40 14.07 -0.21
C GLY A 178 -0.30 15.57 0.11
N GLY A 179 -0.25 15.90 1.41
CA GLY A 179 -0.14 17.26 1.91
C GLY A 179 -1.45 18.05 1.95
N ARG A 180 -2.60 17.43 1.67
CA ARG A 180 -3.91 18.06 1.82
C ARG A 180 -4.50 17.83 3.21
N ASN A 181 -5.14 18.86 3.76
CA ASN A 181 -5.93 18.74 4.98
C ASN A 181 -7.26 18.02 4.72
N ALA A 182 -7.92 17.54 5.78
CA ALA A 182 -9.22 16.85 5.67
C ALA A 182 -10.28 17.65 4.90
N GLU A 183 -10.35 18.97 5.11
CA GLU A 183 -11.25 19.88 4.39
C GLU A 183 -10.94 19.93 2.89
N GLN A 184 -9.66 20.04 2.53
CA GLN A 184 -9.22 20.10 1.13
C GLN A 184 -9.48 18.78 0.41
N LEU A 185 -9.30 17.64 1.10
CA LEU A 185 -9.66 16.32 0.58
C LEU A 185 -11.16 16.22 0.31
N LEU A 186 -11.99 16.69 1.24
CA LEU A 186 -13.43 16.73 1.05
C LEU A 186 -13.84 17.62 -0.13
N ILE A 187 -13.31 18.85 -0.23
CA ILE A 187 -13.58 19.75 -1.36
C ILE A 187 -13.19 19.07 -2.67
N ALA A 188 -11.97 18.53 -2.75
CA ALA A 188 -11.48 17.85 -3.94
C ALA A 188 -12.37 16.67 -4.36
N GLU A 189 -12.79 15.83 -3.41
CA GLU A 189 -13.69 14.70 -3.65
C GLU A 189 -15.05 15.14 -4.20
N ARG A 190 -15.66 16.16 -3.58
CA ARG A 190 -16.98 16.68 -4.01
C ARG A 190 -16.91 17.36 -5.38
N VAL A 191 -15.89 18.16 -5.62
CA VAL A 191 -15.66 18.83 -6.92
C VAL A 191 -15.37 17.79 -8.00
N PHE A 192 -14.55 16.78 -7.71
CA PHE A 192 -14.24 15.70 -8.64
C PHE A 192 -15.49 14.94 -9.07
N ALA A 193 -16.33 14.53 -8.11
CA ALA A 193 -17.58 13.84 -8.40
C ALA A 193 -18.52 14.68 -9.26
N ALA A 194 -18.76 15.94 -8.87
CA ALA A 194 -19.67 16.84 -9.59
C ALA A 194 -19.22 17.10 -11.03
N LEU A 195 -17.92 17.32 -11.25
CA LEU A 195 -17.37 17.56 -12.58
C LEU A 195 -17.44 16.31 -13.47
N ASN A 196 -17.18 15.11 -12.94
CA ASN A 196 -17.31 13.87 -13.71
C ASN A 196 -18.76 13.65 -14.18
N THR A 197 -19.73 13.76 -13.27
CA THR A 197 -21.14 13.59 -13.63
C THR A 197 -21.58 14.62 -14.69
N ALA A 198 -21.22 15.90 -14.49
CA ALA A 198 -21.53 16.94 -15.46
C ALA A 198 -20.81 16.73 -16.82
N TRP A 199 -19.60 16.17 -16.81
CA TRP A 199 -18.85 15.86 -18.02
C TRP A 199 -19.47 14.70 -18.80
N GLU A 200 -19.90 13.64 -18.13
CA GLU A 200 -20.62 12.52 -18.75
C GLU A 200 -21.90 13.00 -19.44
N ASP A 201 -22.69 13.86 -18.79
CA ASP A 201 -23.88 14.46 -19.39
C ASP A 201 -23.56 15.39 -20.56
N PHE A 202 -22.46 16.14 -20.47
CA PHE A 202 -21.95 16.94 -21.57
C PHE A 202 -21.57 16.07 -22.78
N GLN A 203 -20.93 14.91 -22.56
CA GLN A 203 -20.57 13.98 -23.63
C GLN A 203 -21.78 13.35 -24.33
N LYS A 204 -22.84 13.02 -23.58
CA LYS A 204 -24.10 12.51 -24.17
C LYS A 204 -24.74 13.52 -25.13
N THR A 205 -24.65 14.81 -24.80
CA THR A 205 -25.24 15.90 -25.59
C THR A 205 -24.33 16.42 -26.68
N ASN A 206 -23.02 16.13 -26.61
CA ASN A 206 -22.01 16.52 -27.58
C ASN A 206 -21.17 15.27 -27.91
N PRO A 207 -21.76 14.28 -28.60
CA PRO A 207 -21.01 13.13 -29.05
C PRO A 207 -19.87 13.61 -29.95
N CYS A 208 -18.66 13.10 -29.66
CA CYS A 208 -17.45 13.40 -30.42
C CYS A 208 -17.60 13.06 -31.90
#